data_AF-A0A2S6SSR0-F1
#
_entry.id   AF-A0A2S6SSR0-F1
#
_cell.length_a   1.000
_cell.length_b   1.000
_cell.length_c   1.000
_cell.angle_alpha   90.00
_cell.angle_beta   90.00
_cell.angle_gamma   90.00
#
_symmetry.space_group_name_H-M   'P 1'
#
loop_
_entity.id
_entity.type
_entity.pdbx_description
1 polymer ?
#
loop_
_entity_poly.entity_id
_entity_poly.type
_entity_poly.pdbx_seq_one_letter_code
_entity_poly.pdbx_strand_id
1 'polypeptide(L)'
;MIRLVIFLIQISIIIGIVSIVISNTFVVSFDIGEYQYSFSSNLFFSLIAFLLVILYIIQYIFFKTRFSFQRYLFVQKYKRLQKGYNYFVDAMIAIANKDNKLAISSNNKMTNYLKEDPGLSLLLKSEVLKIEKKYDQLASIYEEMIKRKNTETLGYRGLMEHNLRNQDFHHAFIYGEKLFSLNPRIEKLYETLIQIIAKTKNWNQLIFISDKAYSSRIIETQVANENKSIAFYEIAKIKMHSDFKDSLKFIQKALGLKKNFPPYIKLYLEILLLNQNFSQIKKIIKKFWIDKPSSSLRNVITEVLKNNNLNDIDFIKSLVDKNINNEESKKLLIDFAIYLNHWQLARNNIKGLIGTNPTREICIFMADIEMGEFNDKQKSEAWKLRGQNAELENYWICKITNISQKNWTTMSESGYFNSLEWRRPKMINQELYTK
;
A
#
# COMPACT_ATOMS: atom_id res chain seq x y z
N MET A 1 -50.80 -30.39 -25.58
CA MET A 1 -51.60 -31.53 -26.08
C MET A 1 -51.72 -32.66 -25.05
N ILE A 2 -50.63 -33.17 -24.46
CA ILE A 2 -50.65 -34.26 -23.46
C ILE A 2 -51.61 -34.01 -22.27
N ARG A 3 -51.66 -32.79 -21.72
CA ARG A 3 -52.57 -32.44 -20.61
C ARG A 3 -54.05 -32.51 -20.97
N LEU A 4 -54.41 -32.27 -22.24
CA LEU A 4 -55.78 -32.31 -22.74
C LEU A 4 -56.24 -33.77 -22.91
N VAL A 5 -55.33 -34.64 -23.36
CA VAL A 5 -55.55 -36.08 -23.47
C VAL A 5 -55.75 -36.72 -22.09
N ILE A 6 -54.89 -36.39 -21.12
CA ILE A 6 -55.04 -36.90 -19.74
C ILE A 6 -56.37 -36.46 -19.11
N PHE A 7 -56.82 -35.22 -19.37
CA PHE A 7 -58.10 -34.71 -18.89
C PHE A 7 -59.30 -35.45 -19.50
N LEU A 8 -59.27 -35.71 -20.82
CA LEU A 8 -60.31 -36.47 -21.51
C LEU A 8 -60.39 -37.92 -21.01
N ILE A 9 -59.24 -38.54 -20.72
CA ILE A 9 -59.18 -39.90 -20.15
C ILE A 9 -59.77 -39.91 -18.74
N GLN A 10 -59.41 -38.96 -17.88
CA GLN A 10 -59.96 -38.85 -16.52
C GLN A 10 -61.48 -38.68 -16.52
N ILE A 11 -62.00 -37.83 -17.41
CA ILE A 11 -63.46 -37.64 -17.57
C ILE A 11 -64.14 -38.91 -18.06
N SER A 12 -63.58 -39.61 -19.06
CA SER A 12 -64.13 -40.88 -19.53
C SER A 12 -64.18 -41.93 -18.42
N ILE A 13 -63.14 -42.04 -17.60
CA ILE A 13 -63.11 -42.97 -16.46
C ILE A 13 -64.18 -42.60 -15.42
N ILE A 14 -64.32 -41.32 -15.08
CA ILE A 14 -65.34 -40.86 -14.13
C ILE A 14 -66.75 -41.13 -14.66
N ILE A 15 -67.02 -40.82 -15.95
CA ILE A 15 -68.32 -41.10 -16.58
C ILE A 15 -68.60 -42.60 -16.60
N GLY A 16 -67.61 -43.44 -16.89
CA GLY A 16 -67.73 -44.90 -16.85
C GLY A 16 -68.09 -45.43 -15.46
N ILE A 17 -67.41 -44.94 -14.41
CA ILE A 17 -67.68 -45.31 -13.01
C ILE A 17 -69.09 -44.86 -12.60
N VAL A 18 -69.49 -43.64 -12.93
CA VAL A 18 -70.83 -43.11 -12.61
C VAL A 18 -71.92 -43.92 -13.33
N SER A 19 -71.70 -44.32 -14.58
CA SER A 19 -72.66 -45.13 -15.34
C SER A 19 -72.89 -46.52 -14.73
N ILE A 20 -71.82 -47.18 -14.27
CA ILE A 20 -71.90 -48.51 -13.63
C ILE A 20 -72.63 -48.45 -12.29
N VAL A 21 -72.42 -47.36 -11.55
CA VAL A 21 -73.06 -47.14 -10.25
C VAL A 21 -74.55 -46.86 -10.40
N ILE A 22 -74.96 -46.05 -11.39
CA ILE A 22 -76.37 -45.75 -11.66
C ILE A 22 -77.16 -47.01 -12.08
N SER A 23 -76.52 -47.96 -12.76
CA SER A 23 -77.17 -49.20 -13.21
C SER A 23 -77.49 -50.20 -12.09
N ASN A 24 -76.89 -50.07 -10.90
CA ASN A 24 -77.06 -51.01 -9.79
C ASN A 24 -77.70 -50.32 -8.59
N THR A 25 -79.04 -50.34 -8.51
CA THR A 25 -79.79 -49.73 -7.41
C THR A 25 -79.84 -50.66 -6.19
N PHE A 26 -79.12 -50.31 -5.13
CA PHE A 26 -79.27 -50.89 -3.79
C PHE A 26 -79.59 -49.81 -2.75
N VAL A 27 -80.14 -50.21 -1.60
CA VAL A 27 -80.46 -49.29 -0.51
C VAL A 27 -79.26 -49.18 0.42
N VAL A 28 -78.86 -47.95 0.74
CA VAL A 28 -77.80 -47.68 1.72
C VAL A 28 -78.46 -47.15 2.99
N SER A 29 -78.30 -47.88 4.09
CA SER A 29 -78.80 -47.49 5.42
C SER A 29 -77.65 -47.01 6.29
N PHE A 30 -77.79 -45.82 6.87
CA PHE A 30 -76.90 -45.31 7.92
C PHE A 30 -77.62 -45.36 9.25
N ASP A 31 -77.02 -46.07 10.21
CA ASP A 31 -77.49 -46.10 11.59
C ASP A 31 -76.66 -45.10 12.41
N ILE A 32 -77.31 -44.04 12.90
CA ILE A 32 -76.68 -43.01 13.74
C ILE A 32 -77.50 -42.89 15.02
N GLY A 33 -76.98 -43.46 16.12
CA GLY A 33 -77.71 -43.52 17.38
C GLY A 33 -78.96 -44.39 17.26
N GLU A 34 -80.13 -43.87 17.65
CA GLU A 34 -81.43 -44.57 17.51
C GLU A 34 -82.14 -44.30 16.17
N TYR A 35 -81.55 -43.50 15.27
CA TYR A 35 -82.16 -43.14 14.00
C TYR A 35 -81.54 -43.92 12.83
N GLN A 36 -82.39 -44.57 12.05
CA GLN A 36 -82.02 -45.22 10.79
C GLN A 36 -82.43 -44.34 9.60
N TYR A 37 -81.44 -43.95 8.79
CA TYR A 37 -81.69 -43.21 7.55
C TYR A 37 -81.39 -44.11 6.35
N SER A 38 -82.42 -44.42 5.55
CA SER A 38 -82.29 -45.19 4.32
C SER A 38 -82.37 -44.28 3.08
N PHE A 39 -81.34 -44.30 2.25
CA PHE A 39 -81.29 -43.55 0.99
C PHE A 39 -81.11 -44.49 -0.21
N SER A 40 -81.53 -44.05 -1.39
CA SER A 40 -81.16 -44.73 -2.63
C SER A 40 -79.66 -44.54 -2.90
N SER A 41 -78.96 -45.62 -3.25
CA SER A 41 -77.54 -45.61 -3.64
C SER A 41 -77.21 -44.54 -4.68
N ASN A 42 -78.11 -44.30 -5.65
CA ASN A 42 -77.94 -43.27 -6.67
C ASN A 42 -77.78 -41.86 -6.09
N LEU A 43 -78.53 -41.51 -5.05
CA LEU A 43 -78.41 -40.20 -4.39
C LEU A 43 -77.08 -40.07 -3.64
N PHE A 44 -76.65 -41.13 -2.95
CA PHE A 44 -75.38 -41.12 -2.22
C PHE A 44 -74.17 -40.99 -3.14
N PHE A 45 -74.11 -41.78 -4.22
CA PHE A 45 -73.00 -41.73 -5.16
C PHE A 45 -72.97 -40.47 -6.02
N SER A 46 -74.14 -39.93 -6.41
CA SER A 46 -74.19 -38.65 -7.12
C SER A 46 -73.66 -37.50 -6.26
N LEU A 47 -73.94 -37.50 -4.96
CA LEU A 47 -73.40 -36.52 -4.02
C LEU A 47 -71.88 -36.67 -3.85
N ILE A 48 -71.37 -37.90 -3.74
CA ILE A 48 -69.92 -38.16 -3.69
C ILE A 48 -69.23 -37.73 -4.98
N ALA A 49 -69.78 -38.07 -6.14
CA ALA A 49 -69.23 -37.68 -7.43
C ALA A 49 -69.19 -36.16 -7.58
N PHE A 50 -70.25 -35.47 -7.17
CA PHE A 50 -70.31 -34.01 -7.14
C PHE A 50 -69.22 -33.40 -6.24
N LEU A 51 -69.01 -33.96 -5.04
CA LEU A 51 -67.98 -33.53 -4.09
C LEU A 51 -66.56 -33.73 -4.64
N LEU A 52 -66.31 -34.86 -5.30
CA LEU A 52 -65.04 -35.15 -5.97
C LEU A 52 -64.76 -34.20 -7.14
N VAL A 53 -65.78 -33.88 -7.95
CA VAL A 53 -65.66 -32.91 -9.04
C VAL A 53 -65.34 -31.52 -8.48
N ILE A 54 -66.00 -31.10 -7.40
CA ILE A 54 -65.70 -29.82 -6.73
C ILE A 54 -64.26 -29.80 -6.22
N LEU A 55 -63.81 -30.84 -5.51
CA LEU A 55 -62.44 -30.94 -5.02
C LEU A 55 -61.42 -30.86 -6.17
N TYR A 56 -61.68 -31.56 -7.29
CA TYR A 56 -60.83 -31.51 -8.48
C TYR A 56 -60.76 -30.11 -9.09
N ILE A 57 -61.91 -29.41 -9.20
CA ILE A 57 -61.96 -28.04 -9.71
C ILE A 57 -61.17 -27.10 -8.80
N ILE A 58 -61.32 -27.20 -7.48
CA ILE A 58 -60.56 -26.42 -6.51
C ILE A 58 -59.06 -26.67 -6.66
N GLN A 59 -58.65 -27.94 -6.77
CA GLN A 59 -57.24 -28.31 -6.92
C GLN A 59 -56.66 -27.80 -8.25
N TYR A 60 -57.39 -27.93 -9.36
CA TYR A 60 -56.98 -27.43 -10.66
C TYR A 60 -56.83 -25.90 -10.68
N ILE A 61 -57.80 -25.17 -10.12
CA ILE A 61 -57.75 -23.71 -10.00
C ILE A 61 -56.56 -23.31 -9.11
N PHE A 62 -56.37 -23.97 -7.97
CA PHE A 62 -55.29 -23.67 -7.04
C PHE A 62 -53.90 -23.86 -7.68
N PHE A 63 -53.65 -25.00 -8.33
CA PHE A 63 -52.37 -25.24 -8.99
C PHE A 63 -52.15 -24.33 -10.21
N LYS A 64 -53.17 -24.13 -11.06
CA LYS A 64 -53.04 -23.29 -12.26
C LYS A 64 -52.82 -21.82 -11.90
N THR A 65 -53.53 -21.30 -10.90
CA THR A 65 -53.36 -19.92 -10.42
C THR A 65 -52.01 -19.73 -9.73
N ARG A 66 -51.58 -20.67 -8.86
CA ARG A 66 -50.28 -20.61 -8.19
C ARG A 66 -49.10 -20.64 -9.17
N PHE A 67 -49.09 -21.55 -10.14
CA PHE A 67 -48.00 -21.62 -11.13
C PHE A 67 -47.98 -20.43 -12.09
N SER A 68 -49.14 -19.95 -12.53
CA SER A 68 -49.23 -18.78 -13.41
C SER A 68 -48.78 -17.51 -12.69
N PHE A 69 -49.22 -17.33 -11.44
CA PHE A 69 -48.86 -16.17 -10.61
C PHE A 69 -47.38 -16.16 -10.26
N GLN A 70 -46.80 -17.30 -9.86
CA GLN A 70 -45.36 -17.42 -9.63
C GLN A 70 -44.57 -17.07 -10.89
N ARG A 71 -44.93 -17.62 -12.06
CA ARG A 71 -44.27 -17.30 -13.32
C ARG A 71 -44.37 -15.82 -13.67
N TYR A 72 -45.54 -15.21 -13.47
CA TYR A 72 -45.73 -13.78 -13.68
C TYR A 72 -44.83 -12.93 -12.77
N LEU A 73 -44.80 -13.24 -11.46
CA LEU A 73 -43.93 -12.57 -10.50
C LEU A 73 -42.45 -12.71 -10.87
N PHE A 74 -42.01 -13.91 -11.27
CA PHE A 74 -40.64 -14.15 -11.72
C PHE A 74 -40.29 -13.32 -12.97
N VAL A 75 -41.17 -13.29 -13.97
CA VAL A 75 -40.96 -12.49 -15.19
C VAL A 75 -40.94 -11.00 -14.86
N GLN A 76 -41.81 -10.52 -13.98
CA GLN A 76 -41.85 -9.12 -13.59
C GLN A 76 -40.61 -8.72 -12.77
N LYS A 77 -40.16 -9.59 -11.87
CA LYS A 77 -38.90 -9.43 -11.12
C LYS A 77 -37.71 -9.37 -12.08
N TYR A 78 -37.62 -10.28 -13.05
CA TYR A 78 -36.58 -10.30 -14.06
C TYR A 78 -36.57 -9.01 -14.90
N LYS A 79 -37.73 -8.56 -15.39
CA LYS A 79 -37.85 -7.29 -16.12
C LYS A 79 -37.43 -6.08 -15.28
N ARG A 80 -37.75 -6.06 -13.99
CA ARG A 80 -37.30 -4.99 -13.07
C ARG A 80 -35.79 -5.00 -12.89
N LEU A 81 -35.19 -6.17 -12.68
CA LEU A 81 -33.74 -6.31 -12.58
C LEU A 81 -33.05 -5.87 -13.87
N GLN A 82 -33.54 -6.30 -15.03
CA GLN A 82 -33.00 -5.91 -16.34
C GLN A 82 -33.04 -4.38 -16.54
N LYS A 83 -34.15 -3.73 -16.16
CA LYS A 83 -34.21 -2.25 -16.18
C LYS A 83 -33.18 -1.62 -15.24
N GLY A 84 -33.01 -2.16 -14.04
CA GLY A 84 -31.99 -1.70 -13.10
C GLY A 84 -30.57 -1.80 -13.67
N TYR A 85 -30.22 -2.92 -14.30
CA TYR A 85 -28.93 -3.11 -14.97
C TYR A 85 -28.75 -2.15 -16.14
N ASN A 86 -29.78 -1.91 -16.95
CA ASN A 86 -29.70 -0.93 -18.04
C ASN A 86 -29.40 0.48 -17.50
N TYR A 87 -30.09 0.91 -16.44
CA TYR A 87 -29.79 2.22 -15.83
C TYR A 87 -28.39 2.29 -15.21
N PHE A 88 -27.87 1.17 -14.69
CA PHE A 88 -26.47 1.11 -14.25
C PHE A 88 -25.52 1.33 -15.42
N VAL A 89 -25.74 0.64 -16.56
CA VAL A 89 -24.95 0.80 -17.78
C VAL A 89 -25.03 2.25 -18.30
N ASP A 90 -26.23 2.82 -18.40
CA ASP A 90 -26.45 4.20 -18.83
C ASP A 90 -25.68 5.19 -17.94
N ALA A 91 -25.71 4.97 -16.63
CA ALA A 91 -24.99 5.81 -15.68
C ALA A 91 -23.47 5.68 -15.81
N MET A 92 -22.94 4.46 -16.01
CA MET A 92 -21.51 4.25 -16.22
C MET A 92 -21.01 4.87 -17.52
N ILE A 93 -21.79 4.78 -18.60
CA ILE A 93 -21.51 5.46 -19.88
C ILE A 93 -21.52 6.98 -19.67
N ALA A 94 -22.51 7.50 -18.94
CA ALA A 94 -22.58 8.93 -18.63
C ALA A 94 -21.38 9.40 -17.80
N ILE A 95 -20.95 8.63 -16.79
CA ILE A 95 -19.75 8.93 -16.00
C ILE A 95 -18.50 8.97 -16.89
N ALA A 96 -18.32 7.98 -17.77
CA ALA A 96 -17.18 7.92 -18.69
C ALA A 96 -17.14 9.12 -19.64
N ASN A 97 -18.32 9.57 -20.11
CA ASN A 97 -18.46 10.74 -20.98
C ASN A 97 -18.49 12.08 -20.22
N LYS A 98 -18.38 12.07 -18.88
CA LYS A 98 -18.53 13.25 -18.01
C LYS A 98 -19.89 13.96 -18.14
N ASP A 99 -20.94 13.24 -18.54
CA ASP A 99 -22.32 13.73 -18.47
C ASP A 99 -22.89 13.54 -17.07
N ASN A 100 -22.60 14.52 -16.22
CA ASN A 100 -22.98 14.49 -14.81
C ASN A 100 -24.50 14.43 -14.60
N LYS A 101 -25.29 15.10 -15.46
CA LYS A 101 -26.75 15.17 -15.30
C LYS A 101 -27.38 13.80 -15.60
N LEU A 102 -26.97 13.16 -16.68
CA LEU A 102 -27.44 11.81 -17.01
C LEU A 102 -26.99 10.77 -15.99
N ALA A 103 -25.76 10.87 -15.46
CA ALA A 103 -25.27 9.98 -14.42
C ALA A 103 -26.13 10.05 -13.14
N ILE A 104 -26.42 11.27 -12.65
CA ILE A 104 -27.27 11.48 -11.47
C ILE A 104 -28.70 10.98 -11.71
N SER A 105 -29.30 11.32 -12.86
CA SER A 105 -30.65 10.90 -13.20
C SER A 105 -30.77 9.37 -13.29
N SER A 106 -29.81 8.72 -13.94
CA SER A 106 -29.79 7.27 -14.12
C SER A 106 -29.56 6.53 -12.80
N ASN A 107 -28.71 7.06 -11.91
CA ASN A 107 -28.56 6.54 -10.55
C ASN A 107 -29.87 6.61 -9.75
N ASN A 108 -30.57 7.75 -9.76
CA ASN A 108 -31.84 7.89 -9.06
C ASN A 108 -32.92 6.94 -9.61
N LYS A 109 -32.90 6.64 -10.91
CA LYS A 109 -33.76 5.62 -11.50
C LYS A 109 -33.33 4.23 -11.03
N MET A 110 -32.04 3.92 -11.09
CA MET A 110 -31.48 2.61 -10.75
C MET A 110 -31.80 2.18 -9.32
N THR A 111 -31.65 3.06 -8.34
CA THR A 111 -31.92 2.77 -6.91
C THR A 111 -33.37 2.35 -6.66
N ASN A 112 -34.32 2.78 -7.50
CA ASN A 112 -35.72 2.34 -7.41
C ASN A 112 -35.94 0.91 -7.91
N TYR A 113 -35.11 0.43 -8.84
CA TYR A 113 -35.23 -0.90 -9.46
C TYR A 113 -34.35 -1.96 -8.78
N LEU A 114 -33.15 -1.59 -8.32
CA LEU A 114 -32.17 -2.49 -7.68
C LEU A 114 -32.13 -2.31 -6.16
N LYS A 115 -33.27 -2.55 -5.49
CA LYS A 115 -33.33 -2.55 -4.01
C LYS A 115 -32.71 -3.81 -3.38
N GLU A 116 -32.72 -4.91 -4.11
CA GLU A 116 -32.29 -6.23 -3.61
C GLU A 116 -30.78 -6.49 -3.77
N ASP A 117 -30.10 -5.78 -4.68
CA ASP A 117 -28.65 -5.85 -4.87
C ASP A 117 -27.98 -4.53 -4.46
N PRO A 118 -27.75 -4.32 -3.15
CA PRO A 118 -27.21 -3.06 -2.66
C PRO A 118 -25.78 -2.79 -3.13
N GLY A 119 -25.02 -3.80 -3.60
CA GLY A 119 -23.61 -3.62 -3.97
C GLY A 119 -23.42 -2.67 -5.16
N LEU A 120 -24.14 -2.94 -6.25
CA LEU A 120 -24.11 -2.10 -7.46
C LEU A 120 -24.69 -0.71 -7.22
N SER A 121 -25.77 -0.66 -6.43
CA SER A 121 -26.42 0.58 -6.01
C SER A 121 -25.45 1.48 -5.24
N LEU A 122 -24.72 0.93 -4.26
CA LEU A 122 -23.71 1.67 -3.50
C LEU A 122 -22.56 2.13 -4.37
N LEU A 123 -22.06 1.27 -5.27
CA LEU A 123 -20.96 1.64 -6.18
C LEU A 123 -21.34 2.86 -7.01
N LEU A 124 -22.48 2.82 -7.68
CA LEU A 124 -22.90 3.94 -8.53
C LEU A 124 -23.20 5.19 -7.69
N LYS A 125 -23.83 5.03 -6.52
CA LYS A 125 -24.08 6.12 -5.59
C LYS A 125 -22.77 6.79 -5.14
N SER A 126 -21.71 6.01 -4.90
CA SER A 126 -20.40 6.56 -4.54
C SER A 126 -19.79 7.41 -5.66
N GLU A 127 -19.90 6.97 -6.92
CA GLU A 127 -19.41 7.75 -8.08
C GLU A 127 -20.22 9.02 -8.29
N VAL A 128 -21.55 8.95 -8.14
CA VAL A 128 -22.42 10.13 -8.22
C VAL A 128 -22.08 11.15 -7.11
N LEU A 129 -21.87 10.69 -5.87
CA LEU A 129 -21.49 11.60 -4.77
C LEU A 129 -20.12 12.27 -5.01
N LYS A 130 -19.18 11.60 -5.68
CA LYS A 130 -17.91 12.22 -6.11
C LYS A 130 -18.16 13.33 -7.14
N ILE A 131 -19.06 13.11 -8.10
CA ILE A 131 -19.44 14.11 -9.11
C ILE A 131 -20.11 15.32 -8.44
N GLU A 132 -21.02 15.07 -7.51
CA GLU A 132 -21.71 16.11 -6.74
C GLU A 132 -20.81 16.78 -5.68
N LYS A 133 -19.59 16.28 -5.47
CA LYS A 133 -18.63 16.75 -4.46
C LYS A 133 -19.16 16.69 -3.02
N LYS A 134 -20.10 15.79 -2.73
CA LYS A 134 -20.68 15.57 -1.39
C LYS A 134 -19.85 14.56 -0.60
N TYR A 135 -18.64 14.96 -0.22
CA TYR A 135 -17.68 14.05 0.42
C TYR A 135 -18.11 13.55 1.81
N ASP A 136 -18.90 14.33 2.56
CA ASP A 136 -19.41 13.92 3.87
C ASP A 136 -20.36 12.72 3.75
N GLN A 137 -21.22 12.74 2.74
CA GLN A 137 -22.13 11.63 2.43
C GLN A 137 -21.36 10.44 1.85
N LEU A 138 -20.25 10.68 1.15
CA LEU A 138 -19.45 9.63 0.54
C LEU A 138 -18.81 8.70 1.60
N ALA A 139 -18.37 9.26 2.73
CA ALA A 139 -17.80 8.47 3.83
C ALA A 139 -18.81 7.45 4.38
N SER A 140 -20.05 7.87 4.64
CA SER A 140 -21.10 6.96 5.14
C SER A 140 -21.47 5.86 4.14
N ILE A 141 -21.40 6.15 2.83
CA ILE A 141 -21.58 5.14 1.78
C ILE A 141 -20.45 4.10 1.81
N TYR A 142 -19.20 4.52 1.99
CA TYR A 142 -18.10 3.57 2.11
C TYR A 142 -18.16 2.74 3.40
N GLU A 143 -18.62 3.32 4.51
CA GLU A 143 -18.92 2.56 5.74
C GLU A 143 -20.03 1.52 5.53
N GLU A 144 -21.01 1.81 4.66
CA GLU A 144 -22.02 0.81 4.29
C GLU A 144 -21.45 -0.28 3.38
N MET A 145 -20.50 0.07 2.51
CA MET A 145 -19.80 -0.88 1.62
C MET A 145 -18.94 -1.87 2.39
N ILE A 146 -18.26 -1.47 3.48
CA ILE A 146 -17.40 -2.38 4.26
C ILE A 146 -18.20 -3.46 5.01
N LYS A 147 -19.51 -3.25 5.23
CA LYS A 147 -20.39 -4.24 5.88
C LYS A 147 -20.70 -5.45 4.98
N ARG A 148 -20.37 -5.37 3.68
CA ARG A 148 -20.71 -6.40 2.69
C ARG A 148 -19.45 -6.89 1.98
N LYS A 149 -19.28 -8.22 1.96
CA LYS A 149 -18.09 -8.89 1.39
C LYS A 149 -17.81 -8.55 -0.08
N ASN A 150 -18.85 -8.29 -0.88
CA ASN A 150 -18.70 -7.96 -2.30
C ASN A 150 -18.21 -6.53 -2.57
N THR A 151 -18.37 -5.61 -1.61
CA THR A 151 -18.01 -4.19 -1.74
C THR A 151 -16.93 -3.74 -0.76
N GLU A 152 -16.50 -4.60 0.16
CA GLU A 152 -15.61 -4.24 1.26
C GLU A 152 -14.28 -3.63 0.78
N THR A 153 -13.68 -4.18 -0.28
CA THR A 153 -12.41 -3.67 -0.82
C THR A 153 -12.57 -2.25 -1.37
N LEU A 154 -13.70 -1.96 -2.02
CA LEU A 154 -13.98 -0.61 -2.53
C LEU A 154 -14.28 0.35 -1.38
N GLY A 155 -15.03 -0.09 -0.37
CA GLY A 155 -15.30 0.69 0.84
C GLY A 155 -14.02 1.07 1.57
N TYR A 156 -13.13 0.11 1.85
CA TYR A 156 -11.85 0.39 2.50
C TYR A 156 -10.96 1.32 1.68
N ARG A 157 -10.92 1.16 0.35
CA ARG A 157 -10.19 2.08 -0.54
C ARG A 157 -10.75 3.50 -0.45
N GLY A 158 -12.07 3.62 -0.52
CA GLY A 158 -12.76 4.89 -0.43
C GLY A 158 -12.51 5.61 0.90
N LEU A 159 -12.59 4.89 2.02
CA LEU A 159 -12.29 5.43 3.36
C LEU A 159 -10.81 5.82 3.49
N MET A 160 -9.88 5.01 2.98
CA MET A 160 -8.46 5.36 2.97
C MET A 160 -8.22 6.65 2.19
N GLU A 161 -8.76 6.76 0.97
CA GLU A 161 -8.63 7.96 0.13
C GLU A 161 -9.29 9.19 0.75
N HIS A 162 -10.45 9.03 1.41
CA HIS A 162 -11.13 10.10 2.14
C HIS A 162 -10.24 10.64 3.26
N ASN A 163 -9.70 9.76 4.11
CA ASN A 163 -8.82 10.15 5.21
C ASN A 163 -7.49 10.75 4.73
N LEU A 164 -6.94 10.25 3.62
CA LEU A 164 -5.76 10.85 2.98
C LEU A 164 -6.00 12.30 2.56
N ARG A 165 -7.16 12.61 1.97
CA ARG A 165 -7.54 13.98 1.59
C ARG A 165 -7.66 14.89 2.80
N ASN A 166 -8.18 14.35 3.91
CA ASN A 166 -8.32 15.07 5.17
C ASN A 166 -7.02 15.13 5.99
N GLN A 167 -5.91 14.60 5.45
CA GLN A 167 -4.61 14.50 6.14
C GLN A 167 -4.63 13.67 7.44
N ASP A 168 -5.67 12.85 7.63
CA ASP A 168 -5.75 11.89 8.73
C ASP A 168 -5.02 10.60 8.33
N PHE A 169 -3.69 10.64 8.47
CA PHE A 169 -2.83 9.51 8.11
C PHE A 169 -3.02 8.29 9.02
N HIS A 170 -3.50 8.47 10.25
CA HIS A 170 -3.73 7.37 11.19
C HIS A 170 -4.91 6.51 10.74
N HIS A 171 -6.08 7.12 10.47
CA HIS A 171 -7.23 6.38 9.97
C HIS A 171 -7.01 5.88 8.54
N ALA A 172 -6.34 6.66 7.70
CA ALA A 172 -5.95 6.20 6.36
C ALA A 172 -5.11 4.92 6.43
N PHE A 173 -4.15 4.83 7.36
CA PHE A 173 -3.35 3.62 7.54
C PHE A 173 -4.22 2.42 7.94
N ILE A 174 -5.13 2.58 8.90
CA ILE A 174 -5.99 1.48 9.39
C ILE A 174 -6.82 0.90 8.24
N TYR A 175 -7.49 1.75 7.47
CA TYR A 175 -8.29 1.29 6.33
C TYR A 175 -7.42 0.70 5.22
N GLY A 176 -6.26 1.32 4.93
CA GLY A 176 -5.32 0.83 3.93
C GLY A 176 -4.70 -0.53 4.29
N GLU A 177 -4.38 -0.77 5.57
CA GLU A 177 -3.86 -2.05 6.06
C GLU A 177 -4.90 -3.17 5.92
N LYS A 178 -6.16 -2.88 6.26
CA LYS A 178 -7.28 -3.82 6.03
C LYS A 178 -7.46 -4.09 4.55
N LEU A 179 -7.45 -3.05 3.71
CA LEU A 179 -7.52 -3.19 2.26
C LEU A 179 -6.39 -4.06 1.71
N PHE A 180 -5.15 -3.81 2.13
CA PHE A 180 -3.98 -4.57 1.72
C PHE A 180 -4.09 -6.03 2.16
N SER A 181 -4.67 -6.28 3.33
CA SER A 181 -4.90 -7.64 3.81
C SER A 181 -5.92 -8.43 2.97
N LEU A 182 -6.92 -7.74 2.40
CA LEU A 182 -7.95 -8.34 1.54
C LEU A 182 -7.48 -8.51 0.10
N ASN A 183 -6.90 -7.45 -0.48
CA ASN A 183 -6.41 -7.46 -1.85
C ASN A 183 -5.13 -6.63 -1.96
N PRO A 184 -3.95 -7.25 -1.82
CA PRO A 184 -2.70 -6.53 -1.78
C PRO A 184 -2.22 -6.12 -3.19
N ARG A 185 -2.84 -6.65 -4.27
CA ARG A 185 -2.46 -6.38 -5.67
C ARG A 185 -3.09 -5.12 -6.25
N ILE A 186 -3.79 -4.33 -5.44
CA ILE A 186 -4.35 -3.05 -5.88
C ILE A 186 -3.19 -2.12 -6.27
N GLU A 187 -3.29 -1.53 -7.46
CA GLU A 187 -2.28 -0.62 -8.00
C GLU A 187 -1.95 0.50 -7.00
N LYS A 188 -0.66 0.79 -6.81
CA LYS A 188 -0.13 1.84 -5.92
C LYS A 188 -0.51 1.74 -4.43
N LEU A 189 -1.22 0.70 -4.01
CA LEU A 189 -1.64 0.55 -2.60
C LEU A 189 -0.44 0.41 -1.66
N TYR A 190 0.50 -0.47 -2.00
CA TYR A 190 1.72 -0.67 -1.20
C TYR A 190 2.55 0.62 -1.08
N GLU A 191 2.74 1.33 -2.19
CA GLU A 191 3.50 2.59 -2.23
C GLU A 191 2.83 3.68 -1.37
N THR A 192 1.50 3.75 -1.44
CA THR A 192 0.69 4.67 -0.64
C THR A 192 0.83 4.35 0.85
N LEU A 193 0.76 3.08 1.23
CA LEU A 193 0.96 2.65 2.61
C LEU A 193 2.36 2.99 3.12
N ILE A 194 3.41 2.79 2.33
CA ILE A 194 4.78 3.21 2.71
C ILE A 194 4.81 4.71 3.02
N GLN A 195 4.21 5.54 2.16
CA GLN A 195 4.19 6.99 2.37
C GLN A 195 3.44 7.37 3.64
N ILE A 196 2.30 6.73 3.91
CA ILE A 196 1.53 6.93 5.15
C ILE A 196 2.37 6.51 6.37
N ILE A 197 3.02 5.36 6.32
CA ILE A 197 3.88 4.85 7.40
C ILE A 197 5.04 5.80 7.68
N ALA A 198 5.69 6.31 6.62
CA ALA A 198 6.79 7.26 6.75
C ALA A 198 6.34 8.58 7.40
N LYS A 199 5.16 9.10 7.00
CA LYS A 199 4.57 10.32 7.58
C LYS A 199 4.19 10.13 9.06
N THR A 200 3.63 8.98 9.41
CA THR A 200 3.23 8.63 10.79
C THR A 200 4.38 8.10 11.64
N LYS A 201 5.57 7.90 11.05
CA LYS A 201 6.77 7.32 11.69
C LYS A 201 6.52 5.94 12.32
N ASN A 202 5.59 5.15 11.77
CA ASN A 202 5.26 3.83 12.29
C ASN A 202 6.18 2.74 11.72
N TRP A 203 7.46 2.79 12.08
CA TRP A 203 8.50 1.96 11.46
C TRP A 203 8.33 0.45 11.68
N ASN A 204 7.70 0.03 12.78
CA ASN A 204 7.37 -1.39 12.98
C ASN A 204 6.40 -1.89 11.90
N GLN A 205 5.43 -1.06 11.51
CA GLN A 205 4.50 -1.40 10.43
C GLN A 205 5.19 -1.44 9.06
N LEU A 206 6.22 -0.63 8.84
CA LEU A 206 7.01 -0.70 7.59
C LEU A 206 7.65 -2.08 7.42
N ILE A 207 8.14 -2.68 8.51
CA ILE A 207 8.71 -4.04 8.49
C ILE A 207 7.62 -5.05 8.12
N PHE A 208 6.50 -5.03 8.85
CA PHE A 208 5.40 -5.98 8.65
C PHE A 208 4.80 -5.91 7.25
N ILE A 209 4.48 -4.70 6.77
CA ILE A 209 3.91 -4.48 5.44
C ILE A 209 4.90 -4.89 4.34
N SER A 210 6.21 -4.66 4.52
CA SER A 210 7.23 -5.09 3.56
C SER A 210 7.38 -6.61 3.49
N ASP A 211 7.35 -7.30 4.64
CA ASP A 211 7.39 -8.77 4.68
C ASP A 211 6.14 -9.38 4.02
N LYS A 212 4.96 -8.81 4.27
CA LYS A 212 3.70 -9.25 3.65
C LYS A 212 3.64 -8.96 2.15
N ALA A 213 4.18 -7.82 1.70
CA ALA A 213 4.27 -7.48 0.29
C ALA A 213 5.22 -8.43 -0.45
N TYR A 214 6.36 -8.76 0.17
CA TYR A 214 7.30 -9.74 -0.35
C TYR A 214 6.68 -11.14 -0.45
N SER A 215 6.04 -11.64 0.62
CA SER A 215 5.39 -12.96 0.61
C SER A 215 4.25 -13.05 -0.43
N SER A 216 3.57 -11.94 -0.68
CA SER A 216 2.52 -11.81 -1.71
C SER A 216 3.05 -11.57 -3.12
N ARG A 217 4.38 -11.53 -3.32
CA ARG A 217 5.08 -11.29 -4.61
C ARG A 217 4.73 -9.94 -5.26
N ILE A 218 4.51 -8.90 -4.44
CA ILE A 218 4.22 -7.54 -4.92
C ILE A 218 5.51 -6.76 -5.13
N ILE A 219 6.52 -7.07 -4.32
CA ILE A 219 7.83 -6.47 -4.39
C ILE A 219 8.92 -7.54 -4.40
N GLU A 220 10.06 -7.14 -4.93
CA GLU A 220 11.27 -7.95 -4.92
C GLU A 220 11.94 -7.97 -3.53
N THR A 221 12.79 -8.96 -3.30
CA THR A 221 13.56 -9.09 -2.06
C THR A 221 14.43 -7.87 -1.78
N GLN A 222 14.99 -7.24 -2.82
CA GLN A 222 15.84 -6.06 -2.68
C GLN A 222 15.08 -4.88 -2.10
N VAL A 223 13.88 -4.60 -2.63
CA VAL A 223 12.99 -3.53 -2.14
C VAL A 223 12.54 -3.82 -0.71
N ALA A 224 12.19 -5.06 -0.41
CA ALA A 224 11.80 -5.46 0.95
C ALA A 224 12.95 -5.27 1.96
N ASN A 225 14.17 -5.67 1.59
CA ASN A 225 15.36 -5.51 2.43
C ASN A 225 15.71 -4.05 2.64
N GLU A 226 15.60 -3.21 1.61
CA GLU A 226 15.84 -1.77 1.71
C GLU A 226 14.81 -1.07 2.62
N ASN A 227 13.52 -1.37 2.46
CA ASN A 227 12.48 -0.79 3.31
C ASN A 227 12.64 -1.23 4.77
N LYS A 228 12.95 -2.51 5.02
CA LYS A 228 13.26 -3.01 6.36
C LYS A 228 14.52 -2.40 6.94
N SER A 229 15.57 -2.19 6.14
CA SER A 229 16.80 -1.57 6.63
C SER A 229 16.54 -0.14 7.10
N ILE A 230 15.71 0.60 6.36
CA ILE A 230 15.27 1.95 6.74
C ILE A 230 14.46 1.93 8.04
N ALA A 231 13.50 1.00 8.16
CA ALA A 231 12.71 0.87 9.37
C ALA A 231 13.58 0.58 10.60
N PHE A 232 14.50 -0.38 10.49
CA PHE A 232 15.41 -0.70 11.59
C PHE A 232 16.34 0.46 11.94
N TYR A 233 16.82 1.21 10.96
CA TYR A 233 17.61 2.43 11.20
C TYR A 233 16.81 3.46 12.01
N GLU A 234 15.57 3.76 11.64
CA GLU A 234 14.76 4.74 12.36
C GLU A 234 14.38 4.27 13.77
N ILE A 235 14.08 2.98 13.94
CA ILE A 235 13.85 2.39 15.27
C ILE A 235 15.11 2.53 16.14
N ALA A 236 16.29 2.23 15.57
CA ALA A 236 17.55 2.39 16.29
C ALA A 236 17.76 3.84 16.73
N LYS A 237 17.50 4.80 15.84
CA LYS A 237 17.61 6.23 16.11
C LYS A 237 16.70 6.68 17.26
N ILE A 238 15.44 6.23 17.25
CA ILE A 238 14.47 6.53 18.33
C ILE A 238 14.91 5.92 19.66
N LYS A 239 15.43 4.69 19.65
CA LYS A 239 15.85 3.96 20.86
C LYS A 239 17.21 4.38 21.41
N MET A 240 18.00 5.15 20.65
CA MET A 240 19.40 5.44 20.97
C MET A 240 19.62 5.98 22.39
N HIS A 241 18.72 6.83 22.90
CA HIS A 241 18.83 7.43 24.23
C HIS A 241 18.05 6.70 25.33
N SER A 242 17.11 5.81 24.97
CA SER A 242 16.24 5.11 25.93
C SER A 242 16.65 3.66 26.17
N ASP A 243 17.14 2.97 25.13
CA ASP A 243 17.60 1.59 25.19
C ASP A 243 18.77 1.38 24.22
N PHE A 244 19.99 1.51 24.77
CA PHE A 244 21.24 1.31 24.03
C PHE A 244 21.35 -0.08 23.40
N LYS A 245 20.94 -1.14 24.12
CA LYS A 245 21.11 -2.53 23.65
C LYS A 245 20.21 -2.80 22.45
N ASP A 246 18.96 -2.38 22.53
CA ASP A 246 18.03 -2.52 21.40
C ASP A 246 18.44 -1.62 20.23
N SER A 247 18.83 -0.37 20.49
CA SER A 247 19.31 0.53 19.44
C SER A 247 20.47 -0.09 18.65
N LEU A 248 21.47 -0.64 19.35
CA LEU A 248 22.61 -1.33 18.77
C LEU A 248 22.18 -2.57 17.95
N LYS A 249 21.25 -3.37 18.47
CA LYS A 249 20.69 -4.53 17.76
C LYS A 249 19.99 -4.12 16.46
N PHE A 250 19.19 -3.05 16.48
CA PHE A 250 18.45 -2.58 15.31
C PHE A 250 19.37 -1.99 14.24
N ILE A 251 20.36 -1.17 14.61
CA ILE A 251 21.29 -0.61 13.62
C ILE A 251 22.15 -1.71 12.97
N GLN A 252 22.53 -2.75 13.72
CA GLN A 252 23.21 -3.92 13.18
C GLN A 252 22.33 -4.69 12.18
N LYS A 253 21.03 -4.85 12.47
CA LYS A 253 20.07 -5.45 11.52
C LYS A 253 19.95 -4.59 10.25
N ALA A 254 19.88 -3.27 10.38
CA ALA A 254 19.84 -2.36 9.24
C ALA A 254 21.08 -2.52 8.34
N LEU A 255 22.28 -2.54 8.94
CA LEU A 255 23.55 -2.75 8.23
C LEU A 255 23.70 -4.17 7.67
N GLY A 256 23.04 -5.17 8.28
CA GLY A 256 22.96 -6.53 7.75
C GLY A 256 22.18 -6.60 6.43
N LEU A 257 21.13 -5.79 6.29
CA LEU A 257 20.30 -5.71 5.09
C LEU A 257 20.88 -4.75 4.03
N LYS A 258 21.39 -3.58 4.44
CA LYS A 258 22.01 -2.59 3.57
C LYS A 258 23.45 -2.33 4.02
N LYS A 259 24.36 -3.12 3.47
CA LYS A 259 25.79 -3.10 3.83
C LYS A 259 26.47 -1.82 3.33
N ASN A 260 27.46 -1.38 4.10
CA ASN A 260 28.33 -0.24 3.80
C ASN A 260 27.58 1.04 3.37
N PHE A 261 26.49 1.36 4.07
CA PHE A 261 25.72 2.59 3.84
C PHE A 261 26.12 3.67 4.85
N PRO A 262 26.80 4.77 4.42
CA PRO A 262 27.38 5.75 5.34
C PRO A 262 26.42 6.37 6.36
N PRO A 263 25.15 6.70 6.01
CA PRO A 263 24.19 7.19 7.01
C PRO A 263 23.93 6.21 8.16
N TYR A 264 23.90 4.90 7.89
CA TYR A 264 23.70 3.90 8.93
C TYR A 264 24.97 3.71 9.76
N ILE A 265 26.14 3.78 9.13
CA ILE A 265 27.42 3.73 9.83
C ILE A 265 27.55 4.93 10.77
N LYS A 266 27.16 6.14 10.34
CA LYS A 266 27.14 7.34 11.18
C LYS A 266 26.34 7.11 12.46
N LEU A 267 25.08 6.68 12.33
CA LEU A 267 24.25 6.38 13.50
C LEU A 267 24.84 5.26 14.36
N TYR A 268 25.44 4.23 13.75
CA TYR A 268 26.07 3.16 14.52
C TYR A 268 27.25 3.66 15.37
N LEU A 269 28.08 4.55 14.81
CA LEU A 269 29.18 5.17 15.54
C LEU A 269 28.65 6.12 16.64
N GLU A 270 27.62 6.92 16.35
CA GLU A 270 26.95 7.78 17.35
C GLU A 270 26.41 6.97 18.54
N ILE A 271 25.73 5.85 18.28
CA ILE A 271 25.26 4.94 19.34
C ILE A 271 26.44 4.49 20.21
N LEU A 272 27.55 4.05 19.60
CA LEU A 272 28.72 3.57 20.34
C LEU A 272 29.45 4.66 21.14
N LEU A 273 29.44 5.90 20.63
CA LEU A 273 30.01 7.06 21.33
C LEU A 273 29.27 7.35 22.63
N LEU A 274 27.95 7.15 22.68
CA LEU A 274 27.17 7.30 23.93
C LEU A 274 27.65 6.36 25.05
N ASN A 275 28.20 5.20 24.69
CA ASN A 275 28.76 4.24 25.63
C ASN A 275 30.30 4.33 25.75
N GLN A 276 30.91 5.37 25.16
CA GLN A 276 32.35 5.66 25.20
C GLN A 276 33.27 4.47 24.84
N ASN A 277 32.80 3.54 24.01
CA ASN A 277 33.60 2.37 23.63
C ASN A 277 34.50 2.67 22.42
N PHE A 278 35.55 3.46 22.65
CA PHE A 278 36.46 3.93 21.60
C PHE A 278 37.21 2.82 20.85
N SER A 279 37.56 1.72 21.54
CA SER A 279 38.19 0.55 20.92
C SER A 279 37.28 -0.09 19.88
N GLN A 280 36.00 -0.27 20.23
CA GLN A 280 35.00 -0.82 19.31
C GLN A 280 34.74 0.11 18.12
N ILE A 281 34.70 1.43 18.35
CA ILE A 281 34.56 2.45 17.30
C ILE A 281 35.69 2.32 16.28
N LYS A 282 36.95 2.32 16.72
CA LYS A 282 38.13 2.16 15.85
C LYS A 282 38.05 0.87 15.04
N LYS A 283 37.65 -0.25 15.66
CA LYS A 283 37.48 -1.55 14.99
C LYS A 283 36.39 -1.51 13.90
N ILE A 284 35.27 -0.85 14.16
CA ILE A 284 34.15 -0.75 13.21
C ILE A 284 34.49 0.16 12.04
N ILE A 285 35.10 1.32 12.31
CA ILE A 285 35.61 2.22 11.26
C ILE A 285 36.56 1.46 10.34
N LYS A 286 37.53 0.73 10.90
CA LYS A 286 38.46 -0.10 10.14
C LYS A 286 37.75 -1.17 9.30
N LYS A 287 36.75 -1.85 9.87
CA LYS A 287 35.95 -2.86 9.16
C LYS A 287 35.26 -2.29 7.91
N PHE A 288 34.52 -1.19 8.05
CA PHE A 288 33.77 -0.61 6.93
C PHE A 288 34.67 0.07 5.89
N TRP A 289 35.76 0.69 6.35
CA TRP A 289 36.73 1.30 5.44
C TRP A 289 37.45 0.27 4.57
N ILE A 290 37.85 -0.88 5.16
CA ILE A 290 38.50 -1.96 4.40
C ILE A 290 37.56 -2.51 3.32
N ASP A 291 36.27 -2.66 3.64
CA ASP A 291 35.26 -3.22 2.74
C ASP A 291 35.07 -2.37 1.47
N LYS A 292 34.74 -1.08 1.62
CA LYS A 292 34.59 -0.17 0.48
C LYS A 292 34.75 1.31 0.91
N PRO A 293 35.94 1.92 0.70
CA PRO A 293 36.15 3.34 0.88
C PRO A 293 35.24 4.17 -0.03
N SER A 294 34.68 5.26 0.48
CA SER A 294 33.91 6.22 -0.29
C SER A 294 34.00 7.61 0.32
N SER A 295 33.80 8.66 -0.50
CA SER A 295 33.79 10.05 -0.03
C SER A 295 32.75 10.30 1.07
N SER A 296 31.55 9.73 0.94
CA SER A 296 30.51 9.85 1.96
C SER A 296 30.86 9.13 3.27
N LEU A 297 31.52 7.96 3.20
CA LEU A 297 32.03 7.28 4.40
C LEU A 297 33.18 8.06 5.04
N ARG A 298 34.07 8.63 4.23
CA ARG A 298 35.20 9.45 4.67
C ARG A 298 34.70 10.63 5.49
N ASN A 299 33.70 11.36 4.99
CA ASN A 299 33.14 12.52 5.70
C ASN A 299 32.58 12.12 7.08
N VAL A 300 31.88 10.98 7.17
CA VAL A 300 31.38 10.44 8.45
C VAL A 300 32.53 10.10 9.41
N ILE A 301 33.55 9.40 8.93
CA ILE A 301 34.71 9.01 9.76
C ILE A 301 35.48 10.24 10.22
N THR A 302 35.75 11.18 9.32
CA THR A 302 36.45 12.44 9.63
C THR A 302 35.72 13.21 10.73
N GLU A 303 34.40 13.40 10.59
CA GLU A 303 33.56 14.07 11.59
C GLU A 303 33.64 13.36 12.95
N VAL A 304 33.47 12.04 12.97
CA VAL A 304 33.51 11.25 14.21
C VAL A 304 34.89 11.30 14.87
N LEU A 305 35.98 11.15 14.12
CA LEU A 305 37.33 11.09 14.70
C LEU A 305 37.80 12.47 15.18
N LYS A 306 37.57 13.54 14.42
CA LYS A 306 37.97 14.92 14.80
C LYS A 306 37.19 15.41 16.02
N ASN A 307 35.87 15.18 16.07
CA ASN A 307 35.04 15.66 17.18
C ASN A 307 35.30 14.95 18.51
N ASN A 308 35.93 13.77 18.49
CA ASN A 308 36.15 12.93 19.67
C ASN A 308 37.64 12.72 19.98
N ASN A 309 38.56 13.46 19.34
CA ASN A 309 40.01 13.31 19.52
C ASN A 309 40.53 11.87 19.32
N LEU A 310 39.95 11.13 18.37
CA LEU A 310 40.33 9.75 18.02
C LEU A 310 41.21 9.70 16.76
N ASN A 311 41.88 10.81 16.47
CA ASN A 311 42.48 11.16 15.19
C ASN A 311 43.99 10.87 15.11
N ASP A 312 44.52 10.03 15.99
CA ASP A 312 45.94 9.62 15.98
C ASP A 312 46.39 9.20 14.57
N ILE A 313 47.48 9.82 14.09
CA ILE A 313 47.99 9.62 12.74
C ILE A 313 48.36 8.16 12.47
N ASP A 314 48.83 7.43 13.48
CA ASP A 314 49.20 6.02 13.32
C ASP A 314 47.95 5.14 13.17
N PHE A 315 46.85 5.51 13.82
CA PHE A 315 45.56 4.87 13.57
C PHE A 315 45.08 5.15 12.14
N ILE A 316 45.19 6.40 11.65
CA ILE A 316 44.81 6.76 10.28
C ILE A 316 45.64 6.00 9.25
N LYS A 317 46.97 5.90 9.42
CA LYS A 317 47.82 5.05 8.58
C LYS A 317 47.30 3.60 8.57
N SER A 318 47.08 3.04 9.76
CA SER A 318 46.55 1.67 9.91
C SER A 318 45.18 1.44 9.25
N LEU A 319 44.40 2.50 9.07
CA LEU A 319 43.10 2.50 8.43
C LEU A 319 43.23 2.43 6.91
N VAL A 320 44.17 3.19 6.34
CA VAL A 320 44.39 3.28 4.89
C VAL A 320 45.31 2.19 4.34
N ASP A 321 46.11 1.50 5.17
CA ASP A 321 47.11 0.52 4.75
C ASP A 321 46.61 -0.51 3.72
N LYS A 322 45.40 -1.06 3.91
CA LYS A 322 44.84 -2.07 3.00
C LYS A 322 44.32 -1.50 1.67
N ASN A 323 44.03 -0.20 1.63
CA ASN A 323 43.43 0.49 0.50
C ASN A 323 44.28 1.70 0.06
N ILE A 324 45.60 1.65 0.22
CA ILE A 324 46.49 2.81 0.08
C ILE A 324 46.48 3.45 -1.32
N ASN A 325 46.20 2.65 -2.35
CA ASN A 325 46.10 3.13 -3.72
C ASN A 325 44.74 3.76 -4.04
N ASN A 326 43.73 3.59 -3.18
CA ASN A 326 42.42 4.18 -3.37
C ASN A 326 42.48 5.70 -3.13
N GLU A 327 41.90 6.47 -4.05
CA GLU A 327 41.87 7.93 -3.99
C GLU A 327 41.29 8.47 -2.68
N GLU A 328 40.19 7.89 -2.18
CA GLU A 328 39.56 8.32 -0.93
C GLU A 328 40.40 8.00 0.31
N SER A 329 41.23 6.95 0.25
CA SER A 329 42.20 6.65 1.31
C SER A 329 43.36 7.64 1.33
N LYS A 330 43.87 8.04 0.16
CA LYS A 330 44.87 9.11 0.08
C LYS A 330 44.31 10.43 0.60
N LYS A 331 43.10 10.81 0.18
CA LYS A 331 42.43 12.03 0.66
C LYS A 331 42.19 12.00 2.17
N LEU A 332 41.76 10.88 2.74
CA LEU A 332 41.61 10.72 4.19
C LEU A 332 42.94 10.94 4.93
N LEU A 333 44.03 10.33 4.46
CA LEU A 333 45.34 10.49 5.06
C LEU A 333 45.85 11.95 4.95
N ILE A 334 45.63 12.60 3.80
CA ILE A 334 46.00 14.00 3.57
C ILE A 334 45.23 14.92 4.52
N ASP A 335 43.90 14.78 4.63
CA ASP A 335 43.06 15.58 5.52
C ASP A 335 43.52 15.51 6.97
N PHE A 336 43.79 14.29 7.49
CA PHE A 336 44.31 14.13 8.85
C PHE A 336 45.76 14.60 9.01
N ALA A 337 46.61 14.42 7.99
CA ALA A 337 47.98 14.95 8.02
C ALA A 337 47.99 16.48 8.08
N ILE A 338 47.13 17.16 7.32
CA ILE A 338 46.95 18.62 7.39
C ILE A 338 46.42 19.01 8.76
N TYR A 339 45.35 18.36 9.23
CA TYR A 339 44.72 18.66 10.53
C TYR A 339 45.68 18.54 11.72
N LEU A 340 46.65 17.62 11.64
CA LEU A 340 47.67 17.39 12.67
C LEU A 340 49.02 18.08 12.38
N ASN A 341 49.10 18.93 11.35
CA ASN A 341 50.33 19.63 10.93
C ASN A 341 51.48 18.71 10.48
N HIS A 342 51.19 17.50 10.01
CA HIS A 342 52.16 16.61 9.35
C HIS A 342 52.33 16.95 7.86
N TRP A 343 52.87 18.12 7.57
CA TRP A 343 52.97 18.69 6.21
C TRP A 343 53.69 17.80 5.20
N GLN A 344 54.84 17.24 5.56
CA GLN A 344 55.61 16.37 4.68
C GLN A 344 54.83 15.11 4.27
N LEU A 345 54.03 14.56 5.19
CA LEU A 345 53.18 13.40 4.92
C LEU A 345 52.05 13.78 3.94
N ALA A 346 51.41 14.93 4.14
CA ALA A 346 50.37 15.45 3.26
C ALA A 346 50.91 15.70 1.84
N ARG A 347 52.06 16.41 1.73
CA ARG A 347 52.71 16.72 0.45
C ARG A 347 53.14 15.47 -0.31
N ASN A 348 53.63 14.44 0.36
CA ASN A 348 54.03 13.20 -0.32
C ASN A 348 52.83 12.44 -0.89
N ASN A 349 51.69 12.43 -0.20
CA ASN A 349 50.50 11.71 -0.65
C ASN A 349 49.67 12.46 -1.71
N ILE A 350 49.74 13.79 -1.75
CA ILE A 350 48.96 14.59 -2.72
C ILE A 350 49.56 14.62 -4.13
N LYS A 351 50.88 14.43 -4.29
CA LYS A 351 51.59 14.51 -5.59
C LYS A 351 50.93 13.68 -6.71
N GLY A 352 50.40 12.51 -6.39
CA GLY A 352 49.74 11.62 -7.36
C GLY A 352 48.25 11.93 -7.63
N LEU A 353 47.68 12.91 -6.94
CA LEU A 353 46.27 13.33 -7.11
C LEU A 353 46.11 14.62 -7.91
N ILE A 354 47.19 15.37 -8.11
CA ILE A 354 47.19 16.63 -8.85
C ILE A 354 47.24 16.32 -10.35
N GLY A 355 46.06 16.17 -10.97
CA GLY A 355 45.90 16.00 -12.41
C GLY A 355 45.81 17.32 -13.18
N THR A 356 45.40 17.23 -14.45
CA THR A 356 45.09 18.39 -15.31
C THR A 356 43.91 19.20 -14.75
N ASN A 357 42.86 18.52 -14.31
CA ASN A 357 41.68 19.11 -13.67
C ASN A 357 41.43 18.51 -12.27
N PRO A 358 42.18 18.95 -11.23
CA PRO A 358 42.01 18.45 -9.87
C PRO A 358 40.64 18.85 -9.29
N THR A 359 40.10 18.02 -8.39
CA THR A 359 38.86 18.34 -7.68
C THR A 359 39.05 19.53 -6.75
N ARG A 360 37.94 20.22 -6.40
CA ARG A 360 37.95 21.35 -5.46
C ARG A 360 38.63 21.00 -4.15
N GLU A 361 38.35 19.82 -3.62
CA GLU A 361 38.94 19.30 -2.40
C GLU A 361 40.47 19.16 -2.49
N ILE A 362 41.01 18.63 -3.59
CA ILE A 362 42.47 18.50 -3.78
C ILE A 362 43.12 19.88 -3.85
N CYS A 363 42.49 20.85 -4.50
CA CYS A 363 42.95 22.22 -4.53
C CYS A 363 42.97 22.85 -3.13
N ILE A 364 41.95 22.61 -2.30
CA ILE A 364 41.92 23.09 -0.91
C ILE A 364 43.04 22.44 -0.09
N PHE A 365 43.25 21.12 -0.20
CA PHE A 365 44.37 20.46 0.47
C PHE A 365 45.73 21.05 0.07
N MET A 366 45.96 21.31 -1.23
CA MET A 366 47.18 21.98 -1.66
C MET A 366 47.30 23.39 -1.09
N ALA A 367 46.21 24.15 -1.06
CA ALA A 367 46.20 25.49 -0.50
C ALA A 367 46.58 25.49 1.00
N ASP A 368 46.08 24.52 1.75
CA ASP A 368 46.36 24.35 3.18
C ASP A 368 47.81 23.89 3.41
N ILE A 369 48.33 22.99 2.56
CA ILE A 369 49.73 22.53 2.64
C ILE A 369 50.71 23.69 2.35
N GLU A 370 50.49 24.49 1.30
CA GLU A 370 51.38 25.63 0.97
C GLU A 370 51.37 26.70 2.07
N MET A 371 50.20 26.93 2.69
CA MET A 371 50.07 27.84 3.82
C MET A 371 50.76 27.29 5.07
N GLY A 372 50.52 26.02 5.42
CA GLY A 372 51.03 25.43 6.66
C GLY A 372 52.53 25.16 6.67
N GLU A 373 53.10 24.71 5.55
CA GLU A 373 54.51 24.32 5.47
C GLU A 373 55.45 25.50 5.20
N PHE A 374 55.04 26.41 4.29
CA PHE A 374 55.90 27.48 3.80
C PHE A 374 55.37 28.89 4.12
N ASN A 375 54.18 29.01 4.70
CA ASN A 375 53.48 30.29 4.89
C ASN A 375 53.32 31.07 3.56
N ASP A 376 53.20 30.36 2.44
CA ASP A 376 53.10 30.95 1.10
C ASP A 376 51.64 31.26 0.75
N LYS A 377 51.19 32.44 1.18
CA LYS A 377 49.83 32.93 0.95
C LYS A 377 49.50 33.07 -0.55
N GLN A 378 50.48 33.43 -1.38
CA GLN A 378 50.24 33.64 -2.80
C GLN A 378 49.91 32.32 -3.51
N LYS A 379 50.69 31.27 -3.25
CA LYS A 379 50.40 29.93 -3.80
C LYS A 379 49.11 29.35 -3.23
N SER A 380 48.83 29.56 -1.94
CA SER A 380 47.59 29.11 -1.31
C SER A 380 46.35 29.68 -2.02
N GLU A 381 46.32 31.00 -2.25
CA GLU A 381 45.21 31.65 -2.97
C GLU A 381 45.10 31.20 -4.44
N ALA A 382 46.24 31.00 -5.13
CA ALA A 382 46.23 30.47 -6.49
C ALA A 382 45.56 29.08 -6.57
N TRP A 383 45.82 28.20 -5.60
CA TRP A 383 45.16 26.90 -5.50
C TRP A 383 43.67 27.01 -5.20
N LYS A 384 43.25 27.91 -4.29
CA LYS A 384 41.83 28.15 -4.01
C LYS A 384 41.08 28.63 -5.26
N LEU A 385 41.66 29.58 -6.01
CA LEU A 385 41.10 30.06 -7.29
C LEU A 385 40.97 28.93 -8.31
N ARG A 386 41.99 28.07 -8.43
CA ARG A 386 41.92 26.87 -9.29
C ARG A 386 40.78 25.94 -8.89
N GLY A 387 40.51 25.79 -7.58
CA GLY A 387 39.42 24.97 -7.04
C GLY A 387 38.01 25.52 -7.31
N GLN A 388 37.84 26.83 -7.57
CA GLN A 388 36.53 27.40 -7.89
C GLN A 388 35.98 26.91 -9.24
N ASN A 389 36.87 26.56 -10.17
CA ASN A 389 36.52 26.04 -11.49
C ASN A 389 36.38 24.51 -11.52
N ALA A 390 36.56 23.84 -10.38
CA ALA A 390 36.49 22.38 -10.29
C ALA A 390 35.03 21.87 -10.23
N GLU A 391 34.85 20.58 -10.52
CA GLU A 391 33.53 19.92 -10.49
C GLU A 391 32.86 20.00 -9.10
N LEU A 392 31.53 20.10 -9.10
CA LEU A 392 30.73 20.13 -7.87
C LEU A 392 30.83 18.82 -7.10
N GLU A 393 30.83 18.93 -5.77
CA GLU A 393 30.80 17.79 -4.86
C GLU A 393 29.46 17.06 -4.90
N ASN A 394 29.45 15.82 -4.43
CA ASN A 394 28.22 15.04 -4.32
C ASN A 394 27.35 15.54 -3.17
N TYR A 395 26.04 15.57 -3.40
CA TYR A 395 25.02 15.85 -2.40
C TYR A 395 23.98 14.73 -2.38
N TRP A 396 23.14 14.72 -1.34
CA TRP A 396 21.92 13.90 -1.36
C TRP A 396 20.87 14.62 -2.19
N ILE A 397 20.47 14.02 -3.31
CA ILE A 397 19.51 14.64 -4.24
C ILE A 397 18.28 13.76 -4.33
N CYS A 398 17.10 14.37 -4.16
CA CYS A 398 15.84 13.68 -4.37
C CYS A 398 15.69 13.34 -5.86
N LYS A 399 15.54 12.05 -6.19
CA LYS A 399 15.37 11.58 -7.57
C LYS A 399 14.09 12.07 -8.25
N ILE A 400 13.10 12.50 -7.47
CA ILE A 400 11.79 12.96 -7.96
C ILE A 400 11.77 14.48 -8.18
N THR A 401 12.26 15.26 -7.21
CA THR A 401 12.21 16.74 -7.27
C THR A 401 13.52 17.39 -7.69
N ASN A 402 14.62 16.65 -7.75
CA ASN A 402 15.99 17.15 -7.93
C ASN A 402 16.45 18.15 -6.86
N ILE A 403 15.71 18.32 -5.77
CA ILE A 403 16.12 19.15 -4.64
C ILE A 403 17.27 18.45 -3.90
N SER A 404 18.34 19.20 -3.67
CA SER A 404 19.56 18.78 -2.98
C SER A 404 19.48 19.10 -1.48
N GLN A 405 19.95 18.18 -0.64
CA GLN A 405 20.05 18.35 0.80
C GLN A 405 21.40 17.84 1.34
N LYS A 406 21.84 18.40 2.47
CA LYS A 406 23.16 18.12 3.07
C LYS A 406 23.25 16.74 3.71
N ASN A 407 22.21 16.36 4.46
CA ASN A 407 22.18 15.11 5.22
C ASN A 407 21.19 14.12 4.60
N TRP A 408 21.48 12.82 4.70
CA TRP A 408 20.51 11.81 4.32
C TRP A 408 19.40 11.70 5.37
N THR A 409 18.16 11.64 4.91
CA THR A 409 16.97 11.39 5.72
C THR A 409 16.08 10.37 5.03
N THR A 410 15.21 9.71 5.79
CA THR A 410 14.29 8.70 5.24
C THR A 410 13.22 9.27 4.33
N MET A 411 12.77 10.50 4.63
CA MET A 411 11.98 11.33 3.74
C MET A 411 12.83 12.50 3.25
N SER A 412 12.84 12.76 1.95
CA SER A 412 13.42 14.01 1.41
C SER A 412 12.70 15.22 2.01
N GLU A 413 13.33 16.39 1.97
CA GLU A 413 12.67 17.65 2.33
C GLU A 413 11.36 17.90 1.55
N SER A 414 11.25 17.37 0.33
CA SER A 414 10.02 17.39 -0.48
C SER A 414 8.94 16.38 -0.06
N GLY A 415 9.17 15.58 0.98
CA GLY A 415 8.21 14.61 1.52
C GLY A 415 8.16 13.22 0.87
N TYR A 416 9.08 12.89 -0.04
CA TYR A 416 9.14 11.57 -0.67
C TYR A 416 10.00 10.59 0.15
N PHE A 417 9.47 9.39 0.37
CA PHE A 417 10.17 8.31 1.06
C PHE A 417 11.23 7.64 0.19
N ASN A 418 12.40 7.34 0.77
CA ASN A 418 13.54 6.65 0.12
C ASN A 418 13.87 7.15 -1.29
N SER A 419 13.90 8.48 -1.45
CA SER A 419 14.09 9.14 -2.74
C SER A 419 15.48 9.75 -2.91
N LEU A 420 16.31 9.77 -1.87
CA LEU A 420 17.60 10.44 -1.85
C LEU A 420 18.72 9.58 -2.41
N GLU A 421 19.47 10.12 -3.36
CA GLU A 421 20.62 9.48 -3.99
C GLU A 421 21.87 10.35 -3.82
N TRP A 422 23.01 9.72 -3.54
CA TRP A 422 24.30 10.41 -3.43
C TRP A 422 24.90 10.59 -4.82
N ARG A 423 24.74 11.79 -5.41
CA ARG A 423 25.23 12.09 -6.75
C ARG A 423 25.58 13.56 -6.92
N ARG A 424 26.24 13.88 -8.03
CA ARG A 424 26.57 15.25 -8.40
C ARG A 424 25.31 16.02 -8.80
N PRO A 425 25.14 17.27 -8.34
CA PRO A 425 24.08 18.13 -8.83
C PRO A 425 24.33 18.52 -10.30
N LYS A 426 23.27 18.56 -11.10
CA LYS A 426 23.33 18.95 -12.51
C LYS A 426 23.38 20.46 -12.72
N MET A 427 22.95 21.24 -11.72
CA MET A 427 22.96 22.71 -11.72
C MET A 427 23.39 23.20 -10.34
N ILE A 428 24.03 24.37 -10.29
CA ILE A 428 24.42 25.03 -9.04
C ILE A 428 23.14 25.55 -8.38
N ASN A 429 22.66 24.87 -7.34
CA ASN A 429 21.68 25.48 -6.44
C ASN A 429 22.43 26.43 -5.51
N GLN A 430 22.32 27.74 -5.76
CA GLN A 430 23.01 28.78 -4.99
C GLN A 430 22.65 28.77 -3.49
N GLU A 431 21.50 28.18 -3.11
CA GLU A 431 21.03 28.13 -1.72
C GLU A 431 21.86 27.22 -0.79
N LEU A 432 22.67 26.29 -1.33
CA LEU A 432 23.53 25.44 -0.50
C LEU A 432 24.90 26.07 -0.17
N TYR A 433 25.27 27.16 -0.83
CA TYR A 433 26.53 27.87 -0.61
C TYR A 433 26.40 29.06 0.36
N THR A 434 25.19 29.34 0.86
CA THR A 434 24.88 30.49 1.71
C THR A 434 24.65 30.16 3.19
N LYS A 435 24.93 28.93 3.64
CA LYS A 435 24.84 28.52 5.06
C LYS A 435 26.06 27.79 5.58
#